data_AF-A0A3C1WDR4-F1
#
_entry.id   AF-A0A3C1WDR4-F1
#
_cell.length_a   1.000
_cell.length_b   1.000
_cell.length_c   1.000
_cell.angle_alpha   90.00
_cell.angle_beta   90.00
_cell.angle_gamma   90.00
#
_symmetry.space_group_name_H-M   'P 1'
#
loop_
_entity.id
_entity.type
_entity.pdbx_description
1 polymer ?
#
loop_
_entity_poly.entity_id
_entity_poly.type
_entity_poly.pdbx_seq_one_letter_code
_entity_poly.pdbx_strand_id
1 'polypeptide(L)'
;DPGFRTGVKLAVVDATGKLLEHRTIYPLQPQNQRDASTTILLAMMESFKVEIVAIGNGTASREVDEFISEAMKQLESAPIKVVVSEAGASVY
;
A
#
# COMPACT_ATOMS: atom_id res chain seq x y z
N ASP A 1 -0.14 -1.40 -5.48
CA ASP A 1 -1.08 -1.55 -6.62
C ASP A 1 -2.50 -1.50 -6.08
N PRO A 2 -3.23 -0.40 -6.32
CA PRO A 2 -4.58 -0.17 -5.82
C PRO A 2 -5.63 -1.01 -6.57
N GLY A 3 -6.72 -1.31 -5.87
CA GLY A 3 -7.85 -2.01 -6.45
C GLY A 3 -9.04 -2.09 -5.51
N PHE A 4 -10.23 -2.09 -6.08
CA PHE A 4 -11.48 -2.29 -5.34
C PHE A 4 -11.71 -3.78 -5.07
N ARG A 5 -12.33 -4.49 -6.03
CA ARG A 5 -12.81 -5.88 -5.88
C ARG A 5 -11.69 -6.90 -5.63
N THR A 6 -10.53 -6.70 -6.27
CA THR A 6 -9.35 -7.58 -6.14
C THR A 6 -8.46 -7.22 -4.95
N GLY A 7 -8.85 -6.20 -4.18
CA GLY A 7 -8.04 -5.66 -3.09
C GLY A 7 -6.84 -4.85 -3.58
N VAL A 8 -6.10 -4.34 -2.61
CA VAL A 8 -4.86 -3.58 -2.76
C VAL A 8 -3.71 -4.54 -2.53
N LYS A 9 -2.81 -4.65 -3.51
CA LYS A 9 -1.63 -5.51 -3.44
C LYS A 9 -0.48 -4.67 -2.89
N LEU A 10 0.09 -5.15 -1.79
CA LEU A 10 1.24 -4.58 -1.10
C LEU A 10 2.46 -5.45 -1.38
N ALA A 11 3.58 -4.80 -1.66
CA ALA A 11 4.88 -5.44 -1.77
C ALA A 11 5.93 -4.53 -1.11
N VAL A 12 6.82 -5.12 -0.33
CA VAL A 12 7.97 -4.44 0.27
C VAL A 12 9.23 -4.98 -0.37
N VAL A 13 10.06 -4.07 -0.87
CA VAL A 13 11.37 -4.37 -1.45
C VAL A 13 12.45 -3.64 -0.65
N ASP A 14 13.64 -4.22 -0.57
CA ASP A 14 14.81 -3.53 0.01
C ASP A 14 15.47 -2.58 -1.00
N ALA A 15 16.53 -1.90 -0.56
CA ALA A 15 17.29 -0.96 -1.39
C ALA A 15 17.95 -1.57 -2.63
N THR A 16 18.08 -2.91 -2.69
CA THR A 16 18.59 -3.63 -3.86
C THR A 16 17.48 -4.04 -4.84
N GLY A 17 16.21 -3.79 -4.48
CA GLY A 17 15.03 -4.23 -5.22
C GLY A 17 14.62 -5.66 -4.90
N LYS A 18 15.23 -6.30 -3.90
CA LYS A 18 14.85 -7.66 -3.49
C LYS A 18 13.50 -7.63 -2.76
N LEU A 19 12.58 -8.48 -3.19
CA LEU A 19 11.30 -8.68 -2.50
C LEU A 19 11.52 -9.26 -1.10
N LEU A 20 10.99 -8.57 -0.10
CA LEU A 20 11.00 -9.01 1.31
C LEU A 20 9.67 -9.67 1.68
N GLU A 21 8.55 -9.03 1.34
CA GLU A 21 7.22 -9.53 1.67
C GLU A 21 6.15 -8.98 0.71
N HIS A 22 5.07 -9.73 0.52
CA HIS A 22 3.87 -9.25 -0.14
C HIS A 22 2.59 -9.69 0.59
N ARG A 23 1.54 -8.88 0.45
CA ARG A 23 0.20 -9.12 1.02
C ARG A 23 -0.87 -8.53 0.11
N THR A 24 -2.09 -9.06 0.22
CA THR A 24 -3.28 -8.42 -0.36
C THR A 24 -4.21 -8.04 0.77
N ILE A 25 -4.60 -6.77 0.82
CA ILE A 25 -5.53 -6.22 1.80
C ILE A 25 -6.80 -5.70 1.10
N TYR A 26 -7.89 -5.56 1.85
CA TYR A 26 -9.18 -5.17 1.30
C TYR A 26 -9.81 -3.97 2.04
N PRO A 27 -9.16 -2.79 2.03
CA PRO A 27 -9.61 -1.63 2.80
C PRO A 27 -10.84 -0.93 2.21
N LEU A 28 -11.17 -1.21 0.94
CA LEU A 28 -12.24 -0.56 0.19
C LEU A 28 -13.45 -1.49 0.01
N GLN A 29 -14.57 -0.90 -0.44
CA GLN A 29 -15.75 -1.66 -0.84
C GLN A 29 -15.42 -2.62 -2.01
N PRO A 30 -16.04 -3.81 -2.06
CA PRO A 30 -17.17 -4.28 -1.24
C PRO A 30 -16.79 -4.95 0.09
N GLN A 31 -15.54 -5.33 0.32
CA GLN A 31 -15.15 -6.05 1.53
C GLN A 31 -15.00 -5.13 2.75
N ASN A 32 -14.53 -3.90 2.53
CA ASN A 32 -14.45 -2.83 3.53
C ASN A 32 -13.75 -3.26 4.85
N GLN A 33 -12.71 -4.08 4.77
CA GLN A 33 -11.93 -4.58 5.90
C GLN A 33 -10.89 -3.53 6.34
N ARG A 34 -11.32 -2.30 6.61
CA ARG A 34 -10.44 -1.15 6.82
C ARG A 34 -9.51 -1.35 8.01
N ASP A 35 -10.03 -1.76 9.16
CA ASP A 35 -9.23 -1.94 10.39
C ASP A 35 -8.17 -3.02 10.24
N ALA A 36 -8.57 -4.21 9.76
CA ALA A 36 -7.64 -5.32 9.51
C ALA A 36 -6.56 -4.93 8.48
N SER A 37 -6.95 -4.20 7.44
CA SER A 37 -6.02 -3.69 6.43
C SER A 37 -5.03 -2.67 7.01
N THR A 38 -5.50 -1.78 7.90
CA THR A 38 -4.65 -0.81 8.61
C THR A 38 -3.64 -1.52 9.49
N THR A 39 -4.06 -2.51 10.29
CA THR A 39 -3.14 -3.28 11.15
C THR A 39 -2.04 -3.95 10.34
N ILE A 40 -2.39 -4.60 9.22
CA ILE A 40 -1.40 -5.25 8.35
C ILE A 40 -0.45 -4.22 7.75
N LEU A 41 -0.97 -3.10 7.24
CA LEU A 41 -0.17 -2.06 6.61
C LEU A 41 0.86 -1.46 7.58
N LEU A 42 0.41 -1.08 8.79
CA LEU A 42 1.28 -0.49 9.81
C LEU A 42 2.35 -1.48 10.29
N ALA A 43 1.96 -2.73 10.54
CA ALA A 43 2.91 -3.77 10.94
C ALA A 43 4.01 -3.99 9.89
N MET A 44 3.65 -3.97 8.59
CA MET A 44 4.64 -4.06 7.50
C MET A 44 5.55 -2.82 7.47
N MET A 45 5.00 -1.61 7.59
CA MET A 45 5.79 -0.38 7.59
C MET A 45 6.81 -0.34 8.72
N GLU A 46 6.40 -0.70 9.94
CA GLU A 46 7.27 -0.72 11.12
C GLU A 46 8.32 -1.84 11.05
N SER A 47 7.90 -3.06 10.69
CA SER A 47 8.80 -4.24 10.66
C SER A 47 9.94 -4.08 9.66
N PHE A 48 9.65 -3.49 8.50
CA PHE A 48 10.65 -3.28 7.45
C PHE A 48 11.26 -1.88 7.45
N LYS A 49 10.87 -1.01 8.40
CA LYS A 49 11.31 0.40 8.46
C LYS A 49 11.15 1.10 7.12
N VAL A 50 9.96 0.98 6.55
CA VAL A 50 9.66 1.51 5.21
C VAL A 50 9.88 3.02 5.19
N GLU A 51 10.71 3.50 4.26
CA GLU A 51 10.99 4.94 4.11
C GLU A 51 10.12 5.60 3.02
N ILE A 52 9.70 4.82 2.02
CA ILE A 52 8.93 5.29 0.86
C ILE A 52 7.75 4.36 0.58
N VAL A 53 6.59 4.95 0.35
CA VAL A 53 5.37 4.26 -0.10
C VAL A 53 5.04 4.70 -1.52
N ALA A 54 5.20 3.80 -2.48
CA ALA A 54 4.81 4.03 -3.86
C ALA A 54 3.37 3.54 -4.10
N ILE A 55 2.50 4.44 -4.55
CA ILE A 55 1.11 4.16 -4.88
C ILE A 55 0.95 4.30 -6.38
N GLY A 56 0.57 3.22 -7.04
CA GLY A 56 0.31 3.29 -8.46
C GLY A 56 -0.93 4.12 -8.79
N ASN A 57 -0.93 4.79 -9.93
CA ASN A 57 -1.97 5.72 -10.37
C ASN A 57 -3.15 5.06 -11.10
N GLY A 58 -3.32 3.74 -10.98
CA GLY A 58 -4.41 3.00 -11.62
C GLY A 58 -5.76 3.11 -10.89
N THR A 59 -6.58 2.06 -11.05
CA THR A 59 -7.95 2.04 -10.52
C THR A 59 -7.94 2.05 -8.99
N ALA A 60 -8.81 2.86 -8.38
CA ALA A 60 -8.90 3.07 -6.93
C ALA A 60 -7.70 3.79 -6.29
N SER A 61 -6.79 4.37 -7.09
CA SER A 61 -5.57 5.01 -6.59
C SER A 61 -5.85 6.14 -5.61
N ARG A 62 -6.89 6.96 -5.85
CA ARG A 62 -7.31 8.03 -4.95
C ARG A 62 -7.81 7.52 -3.60
N GLU A 63 -8.69 6.52 -3.61
CA GLU A 63 -9.28 5.96 -2.41
C GLU A 63 -8.22 5.23 -1.55
N VAL A 64 -7.27 4.57 -2.21
CA VAL A 64 -6.11 3.95 -1.55
C VAL A 64 -5.17 5.01 -0.98
N ASP A 65 -4.93 6.10 -1.70
CA ASP A 65 -4.13 7.23 -1.21
C ASP A 65 -4.72 7.84 0.07
N GLU A 66 -6.04 8.06 0.09
CA GLU A 66 -6.75 8.55 1.26
C GLU A 66 -6.65 7.55 2.44
N PHE A 67 -6.90 6.26 2.19
CA PHE A 67 -6.75 5.20 3.20
C PHE A 67 -5.34 5.13 3.79
N ILE A 68 -4.30 5.12 2.95
CA ILE A 68 -2.90 5.08 3.41
C ILE A 68 -2.56 6.33 4.21
N SER A 69 -3.02 7.51 3.77
CA SER A 69 -2.79 8.76 4.49
C SER A 69 -3.40 8.76 5.89
N GLU A 70 -4.58 8.17 6.05
CA GLU A 70 -5.23 8.03 7.34
C GLU A 70 -4.50 7.02 8.23
N ALA A 71 -4.10 5.87 7.69
CA ALA A 71 -3.35 4.86 8.44
C ALA A 71 -2.03 5.44 8.96
N MET A 72 -1.27 6.14 8.11
CA MET A 72 0.04 6.71 8.45
C MET A 72 0.00 7.75 9.58
N LYS A 73 -1.17 8.34 9.91
CA LYS A 73 -1.31 9.23 11.08
C LYS A 73 -1.08 8.52 12.41
N GLN A 74 -1.09 7.19 12.42
CA GLN A 74 -0.84 6.38 13.62
C GLN A 74 0.65 6.12 13.87
N LEU A 75 1.51 6.44 12.90
CA LEU A 75 2.96 6.28 13.01
C LEU A 75 3.59 7.53 13.64
N GLU A 76 4.59 7.34 14.49
CA GLU A 76 5.42 8.44 15.00
C GLU A 76 6.26 9.09 13.90
N SER A 77 6.74 8.27 12.95
CA SER A 77 7.49 8.71 11.77
C SER A 77 6.87 8.09 10.53
N ALA A 78 6.16 8.92 9.76
CA ALA A 78 5.45 8.50 8.56
C ALA A 78 6.42 8.43 7.35
N PRO A 79 6.41 7.33 6.56
CA PRO A 79 7.15 7.26 5.31
C PRO A 79 6.79 8.38 4.32
N ILE A 80 7.65 8.63 3.32
CA ILE A 80 7.32 9.53 2.21
C ILE A 80 6.42 8.79 1.23
N LYS A 81 5.26 9.37 0.93
CA LYS A 81 4.30 8.79 -0.01
C LYS A 81 4.47 9.44 -1.39
N VAL A 82 4.52 8.62 -2.44
CA VAL A 82 4.64 9.08 -3.84
C VAL A 82 3.65 8.33 -4.74
N VAL A 83 3.09 9.04 -5.72
CA VAL A 83 2.26 8.43 -6.76
C VAL A 83 3.12 8.11 -7.98
N VAL A 84 3.01 6.89 -8.50
CA VAL A 84 3.81 6.36 -9.61
C VAL A 84 2.92 5.86 -10.75
N SER A 85 3.46 5.82 -11.97
CA SER A 85 2.75 5.27 -13.13
C SER A 85 2.66 3.75 -13.06
N GLU A 86 1.46 3.18 -13.26
CA GLU A 86 1.26 1.72 -13.41
C GLU A 86 1.31 1.24 -14.88
N ALA A 87 1.66 2.13 -15.81
CA ALA A 87 1.80 1.76 -17.21
C ALA A 87 2.86 0.65 -17.36
N GLY A 88 2.44 -0.49 -17.92
CA GLY A 88 3.31 -1.66 -18.14
C GLY A 88 3.42 -2.62 -16.94
N ALA A 89 2.94 -2.24 -15.74
CA ALA A 89 3.00 -3.10 -14.56
C ALA A 89 2.13 -4.37 -14.67
N SER A 90 1.06 -4.32 -15.47
CA SER A 90 0.19 -5.47 -15.73
C SER A 90 0.67 -6.40 -16.85
N VAL A 91 1.65 -5.96 -17.64
CA VAL A 91 2.25 -6.73 -18.73
C VAL A 91 3.52 -7.44 -18.26
N TYR A 92 4.24 -6.81 -17.32
CA TYR A 92 5.39 -7.36 -16.61
C TYR A 92 4.98 -8.52 -15.70
#